data_AF-A0A7V9ZRD4-F1
#
_entry.id   AF-A0A7V9ZRD4-F1
#
_cell.length_a   1.000
_cell.length_b   1.000
_cell.length_c   1.000
_cell.angle_alpha   90.00
_cell.angle_beta   90.00
_cell.angle_gamma   90.00
#
_symmetry.space_group_name_H-M   'P 1'
#
loop_
_entity.id
_entity.type
_entity.pdbx_description
1 polymer ?
#
loop_
_entity_poly.entity_id
_entity_poly.type
_entity_poly.pdbx_seq_one_letter_code
_entity_poly.pdbx_strand_id
1 'polypeptide(L)'
;EIDTQYVKEVQAMGFDKQPLESLIRLRNHEITQGFINQMRSAGFDNLSIEELIRLKNHSITPEFVKGLKAEGYPEISVAVAVRLKNHEIDQDFIRRVKAKGFTNLTLDQLVKLRSHDIIK
;
A
#
# COMPACT_ATOMS: atom_id res chain seq x y z
N GLU A 1 17.77 -12.45 18.61
CA GLU A 1 17.87 -13.91 18.44
C GLU A 1 16.77 -14.38 17.50
N ILE A 2 17.07 -15.34 16.61
CA ILE A 2 16.06 -16.04 15.80
C ILE A 2 15.66 -17.24 16.64
N ASP A 3 14.49 -17.15 17.26
CA ASP A 3 13.93 -18.22 18.07
C ASP A 3 12.90 -19.03 17.28
N THR A 4 12.40 -20.10 17.89
CA THR A 4 11.38 -20.96 17.30
C THR A 4 10.07 -20.21 17.01
N GLN A 5 9.77 -19.15 17.76
CA GLN A 5 8.58 -18.34 17.57
C GLN A 5 8.67 -17.54 16.27
N TYR A 6 9.83 -16.92 16.02
CA TYR A 6 10.08 -16.18 14.78
C TYR A 6 10.02 -17.06 13.53
N VAL A 7 10.51 -18.29 13.60
CA VAL A 7 10.42 -19.25 12.48
C VAL A 7 8.97 -19.60 12.15
N LYS A 8 8.13 -19.83 13.17
CA LYS A 8 6.69 -20.10 12.98
C LYS A 8 5.96 -18.91 12.37
N GLU A 9 6.31 -17.70 12.78
CA GLU A 9 5.74 -16.47 12.23
C GLU A 9 6.07 -16.33 10.75
N VAL A 10 7.34 -16.50 10.37
CA VAL A 10 7.77 -16.44 8.97
C VAL A 10 7.09 -17.50 8.10
N GLN A 11 6.92 -18.73 8.61
CA GLN A 11 6.15 -19.77 7.94
C GLN A 11 4.69 -19.37 7.74
N ALA A 12 4.05 -18.80 8.76
CA ALA A 12 2.67 -18.36 8.70
C ALA A 12 2.47 -17.14 7.76
N MET A 13 3.55 -16.39 7.49
CA MET A 13 3.59 -15.31 6.49
C MET A 13 3.83 -15.84 5.06
N GLY A 14 4.28 -17.10 4.89
CA GLY A 14 4.61 -17.69 3.60
C GLY A 14 6.01 -17.34 3.07
N PHE A 15 6.93 -16.92 3.96
CA PHE A 15 8.29 -16.52 3.60
C PHE A 15 9.37 -17.50 4.12
N ASP A 16 9.00 -18.74 4.43
CA ASP A 16 9.87 -19.77 5.03
C ASP A 16 11.08 -20.15 4.17
N LYS A 17 11.01 -19.93 2.86
CA LYS A 17 12.10 -20.20 1.91
C LYS A 17 13.00 -19.00 1.64
N GLN A 18 12.76 -17.87 2.29
CA GLN A 18 13.50 -16.64 2.05
C GLN A 18 14.84 -16.64 2.81
N PRO A 19 15.88 -15.97 2.28
CA PRO A 19 17.15 -15.83 2.98
C PRO A 19 16.96 -15.18 4.35
N LEU A 20 17.81 -15.56 5.31
CA LEU A 20 17.72 -15.04 6.67
C LEU A 20 17.78 -13.51 6.73
N GLU A 21 18.61 -12.90 5.89
CA GLU A 21 18.71 -11.44 5.76
C GLU A 21 17.37 -10.80 5.40
N SER A 22 16.62 -11.38 4.46
CA SER A 22 15.29 -10.89 4.07
C SER A 22 14.29 -10.98 5.21
N LEU A 23 14.38 -12.04 6.03
CA LEU A 23 13.56 -12.18 7.22
C LEU A 23 13.92 -11.09 8.24
N ILE A 24 15.20 -10.87 8.53
CA ILE A 24 15.63 -9.80 9.44
C ILE A 24 15.08 -8.44 8.96
N ARG A 25 15.06 -8.18 7.65
CA ARG A 25 14.46 -6.96 7.09
C ARG A 25 12.96 -6.85 7.37
N LEU A 26 12.18 -7.92 7.22
CA LEU A 26 10.75 -7.92 7.61
C LEU A 26 10.56 -7.49 9.07
N ARG A 27 11.36 -8.06 9.98
CA ARG A 27 11.32 -7.74 11.41
C ARG A 27 11.72 -6.29 11.69
N ASN A 28 12.79 -5.81 11.07
CA ASN A 28 13.29 -4.44 11.26
C ASN A 28 12.28 -3.38 10.78
N HIS A 29 11.47 -3.71 9.76
CA HIS A 29 10.39 -2.86 9.28
C HIS A 29 9.04 -3.13 9.99
N GLU A 30 9.03 -3.91 11.06
CA GLU A 30 7.82 -4.22 11.84
C GLU A 30 6.67 -4.77 10.98
N ILE A 31 7.01 -5.60 10.00
CA ILE A 31 6.04 -6.29 9.15
C ILE A 31 5.56 -7.53 9.88
N THR A 32 4.27 -7.54 10.21
CA THR A 32 3.62 -8.64 10.91
C THR A 32 2.74 -9.44 9.96
N GLN A 33 2.38 -10.66 10.37
CA GLN A 33 1.39 -11.46 9.65
C GLN A 33 0.04 -10.72 9.55
N GLY A 34 -0.34 -9.98 10.60
CA GLY A 34 -1.54 -9.14 10.60
C GLY A 34 -1.51 -8.10 9.48
N PHE A 35 -0.38 -7.39 9.31
CA PHE A 35 -0.21 -6.42 8.22
C PHE A 35 -0.36 -7.07 6.84
N ILE A 36 0.29 -8.21 6.63
CA ILE A 36 0.20 -8.96 5.36
C ILE A 36 -1.24 -9.37 5.06
N ASN A 37 -1.95 -9.92 6.06
CA ASN A 37 -3.35 -10.35 5.89
C ASN A 37 -4.29 -9.17 5.61
N GLN A 38 -4.07 -8.03 6.24
CA GLN A 38 -4.85 -6.84 5.98
C GLN A 38 -4.59 -6.27 4.58
N MET A 39 -3.35 -6.27 4.11
CA MET A 39 -3.00 -5.88 2.74
C MET A 39 -3.59 -6.82 1.69
N ARG A 40 -3.55 -8.14 1.96
CA ARG A 40 -4.22 -9.15 1.15
C ARG A 40 -5.72 -8.88 1.07
N SER A 41 -6.35 -8.57 2.20
CA SER A 41 -7.78 -8.22 2.27
C SER A 41 -8.12 -6.90 1.58
N ALA A 42 -7.14 -6.02 1.36
CA ALA A 42 -7.28 -4.83 0.55
C ALA A 42 -7.07 -5.10 -0.95
N GLY A 43 -6.73 -6.33 -1.34
CA GLY A 43 -6.49 -6.79 -2.71
C GLY A 43 -5.07 -6.61 -3.19
N PHE A 44 -4.10 -6.53 -2.27
CA PHE A 44 -2.69 -6.72 -2.59
C PHE A 44 -2.29 -8.17 -2.28
N ASP A 45 -2.49 -9.03 -3.26
CA ASP A 45 -2.09 -10.44 -3.20
C ASP A 45 -0.63 -10.62 -3.65
N ASN A 46 0.01 -11.69 -3.16
CA ASN A 46 1.35 -12.12 -3.60
C ASN A 46 2.47 -11.06 -3.49
N LEU A 47 2.39 -10.20 -2.47
CA LEU A 47 3.41 -9.18 -2.22
C LEU A 47 4.77 -9.80 -1.89
N SER A 48 5.82 -9.29 -2.54
CA SER A 48 7.20 -9.56 -2.15
C SER A 48 7.57 -8.85 -0.84
N ILE A 49 8.66 -9.28 -0.21
CA ILE A 49 9.21 -8.61 0.99
C ILE A 49 9.50 -7.13 0.72
N GLU A 50 10.09 -6.80 -0.44
CA GLU A 50 10.38 -5.42 -0.82
C GLU A 50 9.11 -4.59 -0.96
N GLU A 51 8.05 -5.16 -1.53
CA GLU A 51 6.77 -4.45 -1.65
C GLU A 51 6.10 -4.23 -0.30
N LEU A 52 6.15 -5.22 0.61
CA LEU A 52 5.63 -5.06 1.97
C LEU A 52 6.38 -3.95 2.72
N ILE A 53 7.72 -3.94 2.64
CA ILE A 53 8.57 -2.89 3.20
C ILE A 53 8.21 -1.54 2.60
N ARG A 54 8.04 -1.46 1.28
CA ARG A 54 7.67 -0.22 0.60
C ARG A 54 6.31 0.30 1.05
N LEU A 55 5.30 -0.56 1.14
CA LEU A 55 3.98 -0.19 1.63
C LEU A 55 4.05 0.36 3.07
N LYS A 56 4.79 -0.33 3.93
CA LYS A 56 4.99 0.05 5.33
C LYS A 56 5.73 1.39 5.47
N ASN A 57 6.83 1.58 4.75
CA ASN A 57 7.64 2.80 4.79
C ASN A 57 6.89 4.04 4.29
N HIS A 58 5.98 3.86 3.32
CA HIS A 58 5.13 4.95 2.82
C HIS A 58 3.81 5.10 3.60
N SER A 59 3.65 4.39 4.73
CA SER A 59 2.44 4.45 5.57
C SER A 59 1.16 4.19 4.77
N ILE A 60 1.23 3.23 3.84
CA ILE A 60 0.06 2.79 3.07
C ILE A 60 -0.70 1.81 3.94
N THR A 61 -1.98 2.11 4.17
CA THR A 61 -2.86 1.28 4.99
C THR A 61 -3.90 0.56 4.13
N PRO A 62 -4.51 -0.51 4.63
CA PRO A 62 -5.64 -1.18 3.96
C PRO A 62 -6.79 -0.20 3.68
N GLU A 63 -7.04 0.75 4.58
CA GLU A 63 -8.09 1.75 4.46
C GLU A 63 -7.81 2.72 3.32
N PHE A 64 -6.56 3.14 3.14
CA PHE A 64 -6.15 3.96 2.01
C PHE A 64 -6.47 3.27 0.69
N VAL A 65 -6.07 2.00 0.53
CA VAL A 65 -6.31 1.22 -0.69
C VAL A 65 -7.81 1.02 -0.93
N LYS A 66 -8.57 0.64 0.11
CA LYS A 66 -10.02 0.48 0.03
C LYS A 66 -10.73 1.78 -0.32
N GLY A 67 -10.27 2.92 0.20
CA GLY A 67 -10.78 4.24 -0.13
C GLY A 67 -10.61 4.56 -1.61
N LEU A 68 -9.43 4.32 -2.18
CA LEU A 68 -9.19 4.50 -3.62
C LEU A 68 -10.10 3.59 -4.48
N LYS A 69 -10.28 2.33 -4.07
CA LYS A 69 -11.19 1.39 -4.74
C LYS A 69 -12.64 1.88 -4.71
N ALA A 70 -13.10 2.36 -3.56
CA ALA A 70 -14.44 2.92 -3.40
C ALA A 70 -14.67 4.16 -4.28
N GLU A 71 -13.60 4.90 -4.61
CA GLU A 71 -13.67 6.03 -5.52
C GLU A 71 -13.59 5.66 -7.02
N GLY A 72 -13.59 4.37 -7.36
CA GLY A 72 -13.65 3.88 -8.74
C GLY A 72 -12.31 3.42 -9.32
N TYR A 73 -11.30 3.19 -8.48
CA TYR A 73 -9.99 2.66 -8.90
C TYR A 73 -9.78 1.23 -8.36
N PRO A 74 -10.44 0.21 -8.94
CA PRO A 74 -10.49 -1.15 -8.39
C PRO A 74 -9.13 -1.87 -8.42
N GLU A 75 -8.28 -1.54 -9.39
CA GLU A 75 -6.98 -2.15 -9.60
C GLU A 75 -5.88 -1.11 -9.42
N ILE A 76 -5.10 -1.27 -8.36
CA ILE A 76 -3.99 -0.37 -8.02
C ILE A 76 -2.78 -1.26 -7.75
N SER A 77 -1.64 -0.94 -8.35
CA SER A 77 -0.38 -1.59 -8.03
C SER A 77 0.29 -0.91 -6.83
N VAL A 78 1.20 -1.61 -6.15
CA VAL A 78 1.98 -1.05 -5.03
C VAL A 78 2.70 0.24 -5.44
N ALA A 79 3.31 0.25 -6.62
CA ALA A 79 4.01 1.42 -7.15
C ALA A 79 3.08 2.63 -7.32
N VAL A 80 1.85 2.40 -7.78
CA VAL A 80 0.84 3.45 -7.94
C VAL A 80 0.34 3.93 -6.58
N ALA A 81 0.04 3.03 -5.64
CA ALA A 81 -0.38 3.41 -4.29
C ALA A 81 0.67 4.29 -3.58
N VAL A 82 1.95 3.93 -3.70
CA VAL A 82 3.08 4.74 -3.21
C VAL A 82 3.14 6.10 -3.86
N ARG A 83 2.98 6.17 -5.18
CA ARG A 83 3.00 7.44 -5.90
C ARG A 83 1.84 8.35 -5.45
N LEU A 84 0.62 7.83 -5.34
CA LEU A 84 -0.53 8.59 -4.87
C LEU A 84 -0.32 9.10 -3.44
N LYS A 85 0.16 8.23 -2.55
CA LYS A 85 0.46 8.59 -1.16
C LYS A 85 1.51 9.69 -1.05
N ASN A 86 2.59 9.64 -1.86
CA ASN A 86 3.62 10.68 -1.91
C ASN A 86 3.11 12.03 -2.42
N HIS A 87 2.06 12.02 -3.25
CA HIS A 87 1.39 13.24 -3.71
C HIS A 87 0.22 13.65 -2.79
N GLU A 88 0.02 12.97 -1.66
CA GLU A 88 -1.10 13.22 -0.74
C GLU A 88 -2.47 13.07 -1.43
N ILE A 89 -2.56 12.13 -2.38
CA ILE A 89 -3.79 11.80 -3.08
C ILE A 89 -4.45 10.64 -2.36
N ASP A 90 -5.46 10.97 -1.57
CA ASP A 90 -6.31 10.04 -0.85
C ASP A 90 -7.77 10.12 -1.33
N GLN A 91 -8.65 9.36 -0.68
CA GLN A 91 -10.07 9.36 -0.96
C GLN A 91 -10.69 10.77 -0.86
N ASP A 92 -10.29 11.57 0.10
CA ASP A 92 -10.87 12.90 0.31
C ASP A 92 -10.43 13.88 -0.77
N PHE A 93 -9.18 13.83 -1.21
CA PHE A 93 -8.74 14.58 -2.38
C PHE A 93 -9.57 14.21 -3.62
N ILE A 94 -9.76 12.92 -3.89
CA ILE A 94 -10.54 12.45 -5.05
C ILE A 94 -11.98 12.95 -4.98
N ARG A 95 -12.60 12.92 -3.80
CA ARG A 95 -13.95 13.47 -3.58
C ARG A 95 -14.01 14.97 -3.85
N ARG A 96 -13.01 15.75 -3.40
CA ARG A 96 -12.92 17.19 -3.71
C ARG A 96 -12.82 17.45 -5.21
N VAL A 97 -12.01 16.66 -5.92
CA VAL A 97 -11.87 16.75 -7.38
C VAL A 97 -13.21 16.48 -8.08
N LYS A 98 -13.91 15.40 -7.69
CA LYS A 98 -15.25 15.06 -8.21
C LYS A 98 -16.29 16.15 -7.92
N ALA A 99 -16.27 16.73 -6.72
CA ALA A 99 -17.18 17.79 -6.33
C ALA A 99 -17.04 19.07 -7.16
N LYS A 100 -15.84 19.31 -7.75
CA LYS A 100 -15.62 20.41 -8.71
C LYS A 100 -16.01 20.07 -10.15
N GLY A 101 -16.65 18.92 -10.38
CA GLY A 101 -17.13 18.48 -11.70
C GLY A 101 -16.13 17.68 -12.52
N PHE A 102 -14.92 17.45 -12.02
CA PHE A 102 -13.94 16.60 -12.70
C PHE A 102 -14.23 15.12 -12.40
N THR A 103 -14.85 14.43 -13.36
CA THR A 103 -15.23 13.02 -13.26
C THR A 103 -14.43 12.16 -14.24
N ASN A 104 -14.40 10.84 -14.02
CA ASN A 104 -13.72 9.86 -14.88
C ASN A 104 -12.24 10.15 -15.15
N LEU A 105 -11.53 10.71 -14.16
CA LEU A 105 -10.10 10.95 -14.26
C LEU A 105 -9.31 9.66 -14.10
N THR A 106 -8.15 9.59 -14.75
CA THR A 106 -7.14 8.58 -14.45
C THR A 106 -6.32 8.99 -13.22
N LEU A 107 -5.65 8.01 -12.60
CA LEU A 107 -4.73 8.27 -11.48
C LEU A 107 -3.61 9.25 -11.87
N ASP A 108 -3.12 9.19 -13.10
CA ASP A 108 -2.15 10.15 -13.62
C ASP A 108 -2.70 11.58 -13.72
N GLN A 109 -3.97 11.73 -14.11
CA GLN A 109 -4.62 13.04 -14.15
C GLN A 109 -4.81 13.60 -12.74
N LEU A 110 -5.16 12.77 -11.76
CA LEU A 110 -5.21 13.20 -10.35
C LEU A 110 -3.85 13.70 -9.86
N VAL A 111 -2.77 12.98 -10.17
CA VAL A 111 -1.41 13.43 -9.86
C VAL A 111 -1.10 14.77 -10.50
N LYS A 112 -1.42 14.95 -11.78
CA LYS A 112 -1.22 16.24 -12.47
C LYS A 112 -2.02 17.37 -11.82
N LEU A 113 -3.29 17.14 -11.45
CA LEU A 113 -4.11 18.16 -10.80
C LEU A 113 -3.53 18.59 -9.45
N ARG A 114 -3.04 17.63 -8.65
CA ARG A 114 -2.43 17.88 -7.35
C ARG A 114 -1.08 18.59 -7.49
N SER A 115 -0.21 18.14 -8.40
CA SER A 115 1.13 18.73 -8.59
C SER A 115 1.10 20.17 -9.12
N HIS A 116 0.06 20.56 -9.87
CA HIS A 116 -0.10 21.94 -10.35
C HIS A 116 -0.94 22.82 -9.42
N ASP A 117 -1.27 22.34 -8.20
CA ASP A 117 -2.09 23.04 -7.20
C ASP A 117 -3.44 23.57 -7.76
N ILE A 118 -4.01 22.84 -8.73
CA ILE A 118 -5.30 23.19 -9.34
C ILE A 118 -6.43 22.95 -8.33
N ILE A 119 -6.24 21.99 -7.43
CA ILE A 119 -7.18 21.60 -6.38
C ILE A 119 -6.44 21.54 -5.04
N LYS A 120 -6.79 22.46 -4.14
CA LYS A 120 -6.32 22.50 -2.75
C LYS A 120 -7.04 21.43 -1.90
#